data_AF-A0AAJ1SPX9-F1
#
_entry.id   AF-A0AAJ1SPX9-F1
#
_cell.length_a   1.000
_cell.length_b   1.000
_cell.length_c   1.000
_cell.angle_alpha   90.00
_cell.angle_beta   90.00
_cell.angle_gamma   90.00
#
_symmetry.space_group_name_H-M   'P 1'
#
loop_
_entity.id
_entity.type
_entity.pdbx_description
1 polymer ?
#
loop_
_entity_poly.entity_id
_entity_poly.type
_entity_poly.pdbx_seq_one_letter_code
_entity_poly.pdbx_strand_id
1 'polypeptide(L)'
;MTESSSSHYQVLRVAVTATEKEIKVAYRRAARTAHPDHGGDAATFRRVTAAYETLIDPQRRKAYDRSYGAGTAREGAFDAGAHFDAPAAGSRASATVRRPDNGRNTAGDAPVYVPPYEGTDVPLIPLAQARQQVHGMPRKRGIFGAEARIQREMRTVQLLTRQVLPAIPAARLINGLQSPADNSHIDHAVLSGYRLALVNSMLLPKGAYAWDGRTLNHGGRAVAPPQLARVVWAMQDIFPELNVTGWTVVHSPDGNLHEPVIDHHRRPAGALETVQIVNAAGMVRGLKEFLASGPAPNTVNIPVLARLLRGMH
;
A
#
# COMPACT_ATOMS: atom_id res chain seq x y z
N MET A 1 2.42 -34.18 4.81
CA MET A 1 2.20 -33.36 3.59
C MET A 1 3.44 -32.53 3.38
N THR A 2 4.32 -32.96 2.48
CA THR A 2 5.65 -32.36 2.25
C THR A 2 5.51 -31.03 1.51
N GLU A 3 5.95 -29.93 2.14
CA GLU A 3 6.11 -28.63 1.48
C GLU A 3 7.18 -28.75 0.38
N SER A 4 6.74 -29.01 -0.85
CA SER A 4 7.59 -28.89 -2.04
C SER A 4 7.93 -27.42 -2.25
N SER A 5 9.23 -27.11 -2.28
CA SER A 5 9.81 -25.81 -2.60
C SER A 5 9.40 -25.34 -4.00
N SER A 6 8.21 -24.74 -4.11
CA SER A 6 7.67 -24.25 -5.38
C SER A 6 8.60 -23.18 -5.96
N SER A 7 9.03 -23.36 -7.21
CA SER A 7 9.91 -22.41 -7.88
C SER A 7 9.22 -21.06 -8.11
N HIS A 8 9.98 -19.97 -8.28
CA HIS A 8 9.40 -18.63 -8.51
C HIS A 8 8.55 -18.61 -9.78
N TYR A 9 8.93 -19.40 -10.80
CA TYR A 9 8.16 -19.63 -12.01
C TYR A 9 6.83 -20.35 -11.74
N GLN A 10 6.83 -21.37 -10.87
CA GLN A 10 5.62 -22.08 -10.46
C GLN A 10 4.70 -21.20 -9.60
N VAL A 11 5.27 -20.37 -8.72
CA VAL A 11 4.51 -19.43 -7.87
C VAL A 11 3.74 -18.42 -8.73
N LEU A 12 4.36 -17.87 -9.79
CA LEU A 12 3.68 -16.99 -10.73
C LEU A 12 2.89 -17.73 -11.82
N ARG A 13 3.03 -19.06 -11.93
CA ARG A 13 2.47 -19.90 -12.99
C ARG A 13 2.86 -19.42 -14.40
N VAL A 14 4.16 -19.18 -14.60
CA VAL A 14 4.75 -18.76 -15.87
C VAL A 14 5.87 -19.72 -16.27
N ALA A 15 6.15 -19.82 -17.56
CA ALA A 15 7.26 -20.62 -18.06
C ALA A 15 8.61 -19.98 -17.71
N VAL A 16 9.69 -20.77 -17.66
CA VAL A 16 11.06 -20.27 -17.48
C VAL A 16 11.47 -19.33 -18.63
N THR A 17 10.87 -19.50 -19.80
CA THR A 17 11.04 -18.65 -20.99
C THR A 17 10.13 -17.42 -21.01
N ALA A 18 9.32 -17.19 -19.96
CA ALA A 18 8.35 -16.10 -19.96
C ALA A 18 9.02 -14.73 -20.12
N THR A 19 8.43 -13.90 -20.95
CA THR A 19 8.85 -12.52 -21.17
C THR A 19 8.54 -11.66 -19.94
N GLU A 20 9.22 -10.52 -19.83
CA GLU A 20 8.96 -9.54 -18.76
C GLU A 20 7.47 -9.14 -18.71
N LYS A 21 6.85 -8.97 -19.88
CA LYS A 21 5.43 -8.64 -20.01
C LYS A 21 4.53 -9.72 -19.43
N GLU A 22 4.82 -10.99 -19.70
CA GLU A 22 4.05 -12.13 -19.17
C GLU A 22 4.23 -12.28 -17.66
N ILE A 23 5.44 -12.04 -17.15
CA ILE A 23 5.73 -12.04 -15.71
C ILE A 23 4.92 -10.95 -15.00
N LYS A 24 4.87 -9.73 -15.55
CA LYS A 24 4.04 -8.63 -15.01
C LYS A 24 2.55 -9.00 -15.02
N VAL A 25 2.05 -9.58 -16.11
CA VAL A 25 0.63 -10.01 -16.21
C VAL A 25 0.31 -11.08 -15.17
N ALA A 26 1.18 -12.08 -15.05
CA ALA A 26 0.99 -13.21 -14.14
C ALA A 26 1.07 -12.78 -12.67
N TYR A 27 1.99 -11.88 -12.32
CA TYR A 27 2.05 -11.26 -11.01
C TYR A 27 0.76 -10.53 -10.67
N ARG A 28 0.23 -9.68 -11.55
CA ARG A 28 -1.04 -8.97 -11.30
C ARG A 28 -2.18 -9.93 -10.99
N ARG A 29 -2.28 -11.02 -11.75
CA ARG A 29 -3.29 -12.07 -11.54
C ARG A 29 -3.10 -12.77 -10.19
N ALA A 30 -1.87 -13.18 -9.87
CA ALA A 30 -1.56 -13.91 -8.65
C ALA A 30 -1.71 -13.03 -7.39
N ALA A 31 -1.28 -11.76 -7.45
CA ALA A 31 -1.36 -10.80 -6.35
C ALA A 31 -2.81 -10.51 -5.96
N ARG A 32 -3.70 -10.33 -6.95
CA ARG A 32 -5.13 -10.11 -6.70
C ARG A 32 -5.80 -11.28 -5.98
N THR A 33 -5.43 -12.51 -6.33
CA THR A 33 -5.98 -13.73 -5.70
C THR A 33 -5.35 -14.00 -4.33
N ALA A 34 -4.10 -13.64 -4.12
CA ALA A 34 -3.40 -13.87 -2.85
C ALA A 34 -3.65 -12.78 -1.79
N HIS A 35 -4.28 -11.65 -2.15
CA HIS A 35 -4.49 -10.52 -1.25
C HIS A 35 -5.46 -10.87 -0.09
N PRO A 36 -5.10 -10.60 1.19
CA PRO A 36 -5.95 -10.93 2.35
C PRO A 36 -7.35 -10.33 2.32
N ASP A 37 -7.49 -9.09 1.85
CA ASP A 37 -8.79 -8.42 1.70
C ASP A 37 -9.71 -9.05 0.62
N HIS A 38 -9.19 -9.98 -0.18
CA HIS A 38 -9.94 -10.75 -1.18
C HIS A 38 -10.04 -12.24 -0.82
N GLY A 39 -9.81 -12.60 0.46
CA GLY A 39 -9.87 -13.98 0.94
C GLY A 39 -8.59 -14.80 0.71
N GLY A 40 -7.48 -14.14 0.36
CA GLY A 40 -6.17 -14.75 0.22
C GLY A 40 -5.38 -14.83 1.53
N ASP A 41 -4.18 -15.44 1.47
CA ASP A 41 -3.29 -15.60 2.62
C ASP A 41 -2.04 -14.72 2.49
N ALA A 42 -1.68 -14.03 3.57
CA ALA A 42 -0.53 -13.13 3.62
C ALA A 42 0.81 -13.85 3.34
N ALA A 43 0.97 -15.13 3.71
CA ALA A 43 2.17 -15.88 3.37
C ALA A 43 2.25 -16.19 1.87
N THR A 44 1.11 -16.46 1.25
CA THR A 44 0.98 -16.66 -0.20
C THR A 44 1.23 -15.37 -0.97
N PHE A 45 0.73 -14.22 -0.49
CA PHE A 45 1.03 -12.91 -1.08
C PHE A 45 2.52 -12.62 -1.06
N ARG A 46 3.19 -12.82 0.10
CA ARG A 46 4.65 -12.65 0.22
C ARG A 46 5.43 -13.53 -0.77
N ARG A 47 5.02 -14.78 -0.97
CA ARG A 47 5.66 -15.69 -1.95
C ARG A 47 5.48 -15.18 -3.38
N VAL A 48 4.28 -14.73 -3.74
CA VAL A 48 3.99 -14.16 -5.07
C VAL A 48 4.83 -12.91 -5.34
N THR A 49 4.97 -12.02 -4.35
CA THR A 49 5.80 -10.81 -4.46
C THR A 49 7.28 -11.14 -4.60
N ALA A 50 7.82 -12.01 -3.74
CA ALA A 50 9.23 -12.44 -3.82
C ALA A 50 9.55 -13.12 -5.17
N ALA A 51 8.59 -13.90 -5.70
CA ALA A 51 8.69 -14.50 -7.02
C ALA A 51 8.78 -13.44 -8.13
N TYR A 52 7.94 -12.42 -8.08
CA TYR A 52 7.95 -11.32 -9.03
C TYR A 52 9.24 -10.48 -8.97
N GLU A 53 9.66 -10.06 -7.78
CA GLU A 53 10.87 -9.24 -7.59
C GLU A 53 12.13 -9.90 -8.15
N THR A 54 12.24 -11.22 -8.00
CA THR A 54 13.40 -11.97 -8.50
C THR A 54 13.33 -12.18 -10.01
N LEU A 55 12.14 -12.44 -10.57
CA LEU A 55 11.98 -12.76 -11.99
C LEU A 55 11.89 -11.52 -12.89
N ILE A 56 11.50 -10.36 -12.34
CA ILE A 56 11.38 -9.13 -13.13
C ILE A 56 12.70 -8.42 -13.35
N ASP A 57 13.65 -8.58 -12.43
CA ASP A 57 15.00 -8.05 -12.53
C ASP A 57 15.87 -9.02 -13.36
N PRO A 58 16.43 -8.61 -14.51
CA PRO A 58 17.21 -9.50 -15.37
C PRO A 58 18.44 -10.11 -14.69
N GLN A 59 19.11 -9.38 -13.78
CA GLN A 59 20.30 -9.86 -13.09
C GLN A 59 19.92 -10.87 -11.99
N ARG A 60 18.88 -10.56 -11.21
CA ARG A 60 18.35 -11.46 -10.18
C ARG A 60 17.76 -12.71 -10.79
N ARG A 61 17.04 -12.59 -11.92
CA ARG A 61 16.51 -13.72 -12.68
C ARG A 61 17.64 -14.60 -13.19
N LYS A 62 18.68 -14.02 -13.80
CA LYS A 62 19.85 -14.78 -14.27
C LYS A 62 20.59 -15.47 -13.12
N ALA A 63 20.67 -14.85 -11.95
CA ALA A 63 21.26 -15.48 -10.76
C ALA A 63 20.39 -16.63 -10.23
N TYR A 64 19.07 -16.44 -10.19
CA TYR A 64 18.10 -17.46 -9.85
C TYR A 64 18.11 -18.63 -10.84
N ASP A 65 18.21 -18.37 -12.15
CA ASP A 65 18.26 -19.39 -13.18
C ASP A 65 19.54 -20.25 -13.09
N ARG A 66 20.67 -19.65 -12.67
CA ARG A 66 21.91 -20.39 -12.41
C ARG A 66 21.77 -21.38 -11.25
N SER A 67 21.09 -20.99 -10.16
CA SER A 67 20.86 -21.88 -9.02
C SER A 67 19.71 -22.86 -9.25
N TYR A 68 18.69 -22.46 -10.02
CA TYR A 68 17.55 -23.27 -10.41
C TYR A 68 17.95 -24.37 -11.41
N GLY A 69 18.87 -24.07 -12.34
CA GLY A 69 19.44 -25.04 -13.29
C GLY A 69 20.40 -26.05 -12.66
N ALA A 70 21.06 -25.70 -11.55
CA ALA A 70 21.96 -26.61 -10.83
C ALA A 70 21.23 -27.68 -9.97
N GLY A 71 19.92 -27.52 -9.77
CA GLY A 71 19.11 -28.39 -8.90
C GLY A 71 18.29 -29.48 -9.61
N THR A 72 18.39 -29.61 -10.94
CA THR A 72 17.63 -30.62 -11.72
C THR A 72 18.48 -31.78 -12.21
N ALA A 73 19.74 -31.87 -11.78
CA ALA A 73 20.63 -33.00 -12.05
C ALA A 73 21.22 -33.55 -10.75
N ARG A 74 20.38 -34.18 -9.91
CA ARG A 74 20.77 -35.13 -8.86
C ARG A 74 19.53 -35.81 -8.26
N GLU A 75 18.91 -36.65 -9.06
CA GLU A 75 18.15 -37.80 -8.55
C GLU A 75 18.83 -39.06 -9.07
N GLY A 76 19.25 -39.93 -8.17
CA GLY A 76 19.80 -41.25 -8.51
C GLY A 76 20.98 -41.69 -7.66
N ALA A 77 20.77 -41.94 -6.37
CA ALA A 77 21.47 -42.99 -5.63
C ALA A 77 20.75 -43.21 -4.28
N PHE A 78 19.87 -44.21 -4.26
CA PHE A 78 19.44 -44.84 -3.03
C PHE A 78 20.64 -45.59 -2.43
N ASP A 79 20.95 -45.35 -1.17
CA ASP A 79 21.53 -46.39 -0.32
C ASP A 79 20.74 -46.45 0.99
N ALA A 80 20.45 -47.69 1.36
CA ALA A 80 19.54 -48.08 2.41
C ALA A 80 20.32 -48.50 3.64
N GLY A 81 19.84 -48.12 4.82
CA GLY A 81 20.20 -48.80 6.06
C GLY A 81 20.36 -47.86 7.25
N ALA A 82 19.38 -47.87 8.14
CA ALA A 82 19.60 -48.28 9.53
C ALA A 82 18.29 -48.16 10.33
N HIS A 83 18.02 -49.24 11.06
CA HIS A 83 16.88 -49.46 11.92
C HIS A 83 16.87 -48.57 13.18
N PHE A 84 15.63 -48.27 13.61
CA PHE A 84 15.07 -48.09 14.97
C PHE A 84 16.00 -47.75 16.15
N ASP A 85 15.63 -46.71 16.91
CA ASP A 85 15.00 -46.92 18.23
C ASP A 85 14.37 -45.62 18.77
N ALA A 86 13.15 -45.74 19.27
CA ALA A 86 12.43 -44.67 19.95
C ALA A 86 12.54 -44.86 21.46
N PRO A 87 12.84 -43.82 22.25
CA PRO A 87 12.52 -43.82 23.66
C PRO A 87 11.34 -42.90 24.01
N ALA A 88 10.53 -43.48 24.88
CA ALA A 88 9.47 -42.99 25.74
C ALA A 88 9.33 -41.48 26.01
N ALA A 89 8.06 -41.10 26.13
CA ALA A 89 7.57 -39.87 26.72
C ALA A 89 8.11 -39.61 28.13
N GLY A 90 8.57 -38.38 28.38
CA GLY A 90 8.85 -37.92 29.74
C GLY A 90 9.64 -36.61 29.83
N SER A 91 8.94 -35.56 30.25
CA SER A 91 9.47 -34.38 30.96
C SER A 91 10.07 -33.19 30.18
N ARG A 92 9.41 -32.05 30.41
CA ARG A 92 9.71 -30.63 30.18
C ARG A 92 11.18 -30.24 29.89
N ALA A 93 11.38 -29.63 28.72
CA ALA A 93 12.17 -28.41 28.60
C ALA A 93 11.48 -27.51 27.56
N SER A 94 11.07 -26.31 27.98
CA SER A 94 10.54 -25.30 27.06
C SER A 94 11.71 -24.84 26.19
N ALA A 95 11.87 -25.46 25.02
CA ALA A 95 12.79 -25.01 24.01
C ALA A 95 12.28 -23.66 23.52
N THR A 96 12.81 -22.58 24.09
CA THR A 96 12.76 -21.27 23.47
C THR A 96 13.49 -21.37 22.14
N VAL A 97 12.72 -21.72 21.09
CA VAL A 97 13.13 -21.48 19.71
C VAL A 97 13.40 -19.98 19.65
N ARG A 98 14.69 -19.62 19.71
CA ARG A 98 15.15 -18.27 19.49
C ARG A 98 14.85 -18.00 18.02
N ARG A 99 13.64 -17.51 17.74
CA ARG A 99 13.28 -16.98 16.43
C ARG A 99 14.37 -15.96 16.06
N PRO A 100 14.92 -16.01 14.83
CA PRO A 100 15.80 -14.94 14.38
C PRO A 100 15.07 -13.62 14.60
N ASP A 101 15.80 -12.62 15.12
CA ASP A 101 15.30 -11.29 15.39
C ASP A 101 14.90 -10.65 14.05
N ASN A 102 13.70 -10.98 13.56
CA ASN A 102 13.03 -10.20 12.55
C ASN A 102 12.78 -8.86 13.23
N GLY A 103 13.71 -7.92 13.02
CA GLY A 103 13.64 -6.58 13.58
C GLY A 103 12.23 -6.03 13.46
N ARG A 104 11.82 -5.29 14.50
CA ARG A 104 10.51 -4.65 14.55
C ARG A 104 10.24 -3.95 13.22
N ASN A 105 9.11 -4.32 12.60
CA ASN A 105 8.63 -3.76 11.35
C ASN A 105 7.26 -3.15 11.62
N THR A 106 7.28 -2.14 12.47
CA THR A 106 6.10 -1.37 12.86
C THR A 106 6.15 0.00 12.22
N ALA A 107 5.00 0.63 12.03
CA ALA A 107 4.92 1.91 11.32
C ALA A 107 5.74 3.04 11.95
N GLY A 108 5.99 2.97 13.27
CA GLY A 108 6.77 3.96 14.01
C GLY A 108 8.29 3.75 13.96
N ASP A 109 8.76 2.65 13.38
CA ASP A 109 10.19 2.37 13.24
C ASP A 109 10.83 3.28 12.16
N ALA A 110 12.17 3.33 12.16
CA ALA A 110 12.91 4.11 11.18
C ALA A 110 12.60 3.66 9.73
N PRO A 111 12.59 4.58 8.75
CA PRO A 111 12.28 4.24 7.37
C PRO A 111 13.30 3.28 6.76
N VAL A 112 12.83 2.21 6.13
CA VAL A 112 13.62 1.29 5.31
C VAL A 112 13.38 1.61 3.83
N TYR A 113 14.43 1.94 3.10
CA TYR A 113 14.32 2.28 1.68
C TYR A 113 14.46 1.02 0.82
N VAL A 114 13.54 0.83 -0.13
CA VAL A 114 13.53 -0.35 -1.01
C VAL A 114 13.46 0.10 -2.49
N PRO A 115 14.46 -0.24 -3.32
CA PRO A 115 15.72 -0.88 -2.95
C PRO A 115 16.56 0.01 -2.01
N PRO A 116 17.53 -0.57 -1.28
CA PRO A 116 18.45 0.21 -0.47
C PRO A 116 19.30 1.12 -1.36
N TYR A 117 19.71 2.26 -0.81
CA TYR A 117 20.60 3.20 -1.50
C TYR A 117 22.06 2.73 -1.53
N GLU A 118 22.44 1.83 -0.62
CA GLU A 118 23.75 1.21 -0.59
C GLU A 118 23.82 0.09 -1.63
N GLY A 119 24.82 0.11 -2.51
CA GLY A 119 25.05 -0.94 -3.51
C GLY A 119 24.17 -0.88 -4.76
N THR A 120 23.38 0.18 -4.97
CA THR A 120 22.67 0.44 -6.24
C THR A 120 23.50 1.29 -7.20
N ASP A 121 23.64 0.86 -8.46
CA ASP A 121 24.47 1.53 -9.48
C ASP A 121 24.00 2.97 -9.80
N VAL A 122 22.69 3.25 -9.82
CA VAL A 122 22.11 4.60 -9.87
C VAL A 122 20.71 4.59 -9.22
N PRO A 123 20.43 5.39 -8.18
CA PRO A 123 19.10 5.44 -7.56
C PRO A 123 18.08 6.20 -8.44
N LEU A 124 16.83 5.73 -8.49
CA LEU A 124 15.75 6.34 -9.28
C LEU A 124 15.41 7.79 -8.86
N ILE A 125 15.64 8.12 -7.59
CA ILE A 125 15.55 9.47 -7.03
C ILE A 125 16.66 9.64 -5.98
N PRO A 126 17.24 10.85 -5.79
CA PRO A 126 18.24 11.10 -4.77
C PRO A 126 17.74 10.78 -3.35
N LEU A 127 18.63 10.31 -2.47
CA LEU A 127 18.28 9.99 -1.09
C LEU A 127 17.70 11.20 -0.34
N ALA A 128 18.24 12.40 -0.57
CA ALA A 128 17.70 13.63 0.02
C ALA A 128 16.23 13.84 -0.36
N GLN A 129 15.87 13.58 -1.62
CA GLN A 129 14.49 13.63 -2.08
C GLN A 129 13.66 12.53 -1.43
N ALA A 130 14.13 11.28 -1.39
CA ALA A 130 13.40 10.19 -0.76
C ALA A 130 13.21 10.35 0.76
N ARG A 131 14.07 11.10 1.45
CA ARG A 131 13.94 11.41 2.89
C ARG A 131 12.89 12.47 3.19
N GLN A 132 12.57 13.33 2.21
CA GLN A 132 11.54 14.35 2.37
C GLN A 132 10.17 13.68 2.54
N GLN A 133 9.44 13.99 3.62
CA GLN A 133 8.11 13.40 3.81
C GLN A 133 7.00 14.12 3.04
N VAL A 134 7.18 15.38 2.66
CA VAL A 134 6.13 16.18 2.00
C VAL A 134 6.64 16.67 0.65
N HIS A 135 5.99 16.26 -0.43
CA HIS A 135 6.35 16.58 -1.81
C HIS A 135 5.26 17.41 -2.50
N GLY A 136 5.68 18.23 -3.46
CA GLY A 136 4.79 19.12 -4.20
C GLY A 136 4.17 20.20 -3.31
N MET A 137 3.20 20.91 -3.86
CA MET A 137 2.45 21.96 -3.16
C MET A 137 0.96 21.88 -3.54
N PRO A 138 0.05 22.26 -2.62
CA PRO A 138 -1.34 22.51 -2.98
C PRO A 138 -1.46 23.46 -4.17
N ARG A 139 -2.43 23.21 -5.06
CA ARG A 139 -2.42 23.83 -6.39
C ARG A 139 -2.73 25.32 -6.33
N LYS A 140 -1.78 26.15 -6.79
CA LYS A 140 -1.95 27.60 -7.00
C LYS A 140 -2.36 27.91 -8.44
N ARG A 141 -3.64 27.75 -8.82
CA ARG A 141 -4.26 28.46 -9.97
C ARG A 141 -5.75 28.14 -10.18
N GLY A 142 -6.46 29.14 -10.72
CA GLY A 142 -7.89 29.20 -10.99
C GLY A 142 -8.41 30.59 -10.60
N ILE A 143 -8.93 31.36 -11.54
CA ILE A 143 -9.24 32.80 -11.37
C ILE A 143 -10.46 33.02 -10.44
N PHE A 144 -11.24 31.96 -10.15
CA PHE A 144 -12.38 31.98 -9.23
C PHE A 144 -12.44 30.71 -8.39
N GLY A 145 -12.89 30.80 -7.13
CA GLY A 145 -13.12 29.65 -6.24
C GLY A 145 -11.86 28.93 -5.71
N ALA A 146 -10.67 29.42 -6.04
CA ALA A 146 -9.41 28.82 -5.61
C ALA A 146 -9.16 28.97 -4.10
N GLU A 147 -9.67 30.01 -3.45
CA GLU A 147 -9.35 30.28 -2.05
C GLU A 147 -9.95 29.24 -1.09
N ALA A 148 -11.25 28.97 -1.18
CA ALA A 148 -11.89 27.92 -0.37
C ALA A 148 -11.27 26.54 -0.63
N ARG A 149 -10.88 26.26 -1.88
CA ARG A 149 -10.15 25.04 -2.24
C ARG A 149 -8.75 24.98 -1.61
N ILE A 150 -7.97 26.06 -1.72
CA ILE A 150 -6.63 26.14 -1.14
C ILE A 150 -6.72 26.00 0.39
N GLN A 151 -7.72 26.61 1.03
CA GLN A 151 -7.94 26.49 2.48
C GLN A 151 -8.17 25.03 2.89
N ARG A 152 -9.04 24.28 2.20
CA ARG A 152 -9.28 22.86 2.53
C ARG A 152 -8.08 21.95 2.24
N GLU A 153 -7.36 22.18 1.13
CA GLU A 153 -6.13 21.43 0.80
C GLU A 153 -5.04 21.72 1.85
N MET A 154 -4.79 22.99 2.18
CA MET A 154 -3.80 23.39 3.20
C MET A 154 -4.12 22.84 4.58
N ARG A 155 -5.40 22.85 4.99
CA ARG A 155 -5.82 22.26 6.28
C ARG A 155 -5.53 20.77 6.32
N THR A 156 -5.76 20.06 5.21
CA THR A 156 -5.44 18.63 5.09
C THR A 156 -3.93 18.39 5.22
N VAL A 157 -3.10 19.16 4.50
CA VAL A 157 -1.63 19.07 4.61
C VAL A 157 -1.14 19.31 6.03
N GLN A 158 -1.66 20.36 6.69
CA GLN A 158 -1.31 20.68 8.08
C GLN A 158 -1.67 19.54 9.03
N LEU A 159 -2.85 18.94 8.85
CA LEU A 159 -3.32 17.85 9.68
C LEU A 159 -2.49 16.58 9.49
N LEU A 160 -2.21 16.20 8.24
CA LEU A 160 -1.35 15.06 7.92
C LEU A 160 0.07 15.25 8.46
N THR A 161 0.65 16.44 8.25
CA THR A 161 2.01 16.77 8.71
C THR A 161 2.13 16.77 10.22
N ARG A 162 1.10 17.24 10.94
CA ARG A 162 1.14 17.32 12.41
C ARG A 162 0.80 16.01 13.09
N GLN A 163 -0.12 15.22 12.52
CA GLN A 163 -0.69 14.08 13.25
C GLN A 163 -0.34 12.73 12.64
N VAL A 164 -0.17 12.61 11.33
CA VAL A 164 0.08 11.33 10.65
C VAL A 164 1.56 11.09 10.42
N LEU A 165 2.26 12.01 9.75
CA LEU A 165 3.67 11.83 9.37
C LEU A 165 4.63 11.61 10.55
N PRO A 166 4.44 12.24 11.73
CA PRO A 166 5.30 11.97 12.89
C PRO A 166 5.12 10.55 13.47
N ALA A 167 3.93 9.96 13.30
CA ALA A 167 3.64 8.61 13.76
C ALA A 167 4.13 7.52 12.79
N ILE A 168 4.39 7.90 11.52
CA ILE A 168 4.81 6.98 10.46
C ILE A 168 5.96 7.63 9.68
N PRO A 169 7.22 7.50 10.16
CA PRO A 169 8.38 8.16 9.54
C PRO A 169 8.58 7.80 8.06
N ALA A 170 8.15 6.60 7.64
CA ALA A 170 8.22 6.15 6.26
C ALA A 170 7.16 6.76 5.33
N ALA A 171 6.13 7.40 5.89
CA ALA A 171 5.06 7.96 5.08
C ALA A 171 5.58 9.12 4.20
N ARG A 172 5.08 9.18 2.97
CA ARG A 172 5.35 10.23 1.98
C ARG A 172 4.02 10.83 1.54
N LEU A 173 3.83 12.11 1.81
CA LEU A 173 2.72 12.93 1.35
C LEU A 173 3.11 13.57 0.01
N ILE A 174 2.32 13.34 -1.04
CA ILE A 174 2.48 13.94 -2.36
C ILE A 174 1.26 14.81 -2.64
N ASN A 175 1.48 16.09 -2.88
CA ASN A 175 0.41 17.07 -3.10
C ASN A 175 0.23 17.39 -4.59
N GLY A 176 -1.03 17.54 -5.02
CA GLY A 176 -1.38 18.05 -6.35
C GLY A 176 -1.03 17.10 -7.50
N LEU A 177 -1.24 15.80 -7.30
CA LEU A 177 -1.05 14.81 -8.37
C LEU A 177 -2.10 14.99 -9.47
N GLN A 178 -1.71 14.78 -10.72
CA GLN A 178 -2.67 14.67 -11.82
C GLN A 178 -3.40 13.33 -11.70
N SER A 179 -4.69 13.30 -12.00
CA SER A 179 -5.45 12.05 -12.06
C SER A 179 -5.03 11.25 -13.29
N PRO A 180 -4.81 9.93 -13.19
CA PRO A 180 -4.58 9.09 -14.36
C PRO A 180 -5.88 8.66 -15.04
N ALA A 181 -7.04 8.85 -14.39
CA ALA A 181 -8.33 8.40 -14.89
C ALA A 181 -9.06 9.44 -15.75
N ASP A 182 -8.70 10.72 -15.57
CA ASP A 182 -9.34 11.88 -16.18
C ASP A 182 -8.41 13.12 -16.10
N ASN A 183 -8.84 14.25 -16.68
CA ASN A 183 -8.09 15.51 -16.61
C ASN A 183 -8.21 16.22 -15.24
N SER A 184 -8.67 15.53 -14.19
CA SER A 184 -8.78 16.09 -12.85
C SER A 184 -7.46 15.97 -12.08
N HIS A 185 -7.48 16.36 -10.80
CA HIS A 185 -6.33 16.24 -9.92
C HIS A 185 -6.74 15.55 -8.62
N ILE A 186 -5.79 14.85 -8.04
CA ILE A 186 -5.86 14.29 -6.69
C ILE A 186 -5.27 15.36 -5.76
N ASP A 187 -6.02 15.77 -4.74
CA ASP A 187 -5.54 16.82 -3.83
C ASP A 187 -4.25 16.36 -3.12
N HIS A 188 -4.29 15.15 -2.52
CA HIS A 188 -3.17 14.57 -1.79
C HIS A 188 -3.11 13.05 -1.97
N ALA A 189 -1.90 12.48 -1.93
CA ALA A 189 -1.67 11.05 -1.79
C ALA A 189 -0.69 10.79 -0.64
N VAL A 190 -0.93 9.76 0.16
CA VAL A 190 -0.06 9.33 1.24
C VAL A 190 0.39 7.89 0.99
N LEU A 191 1.69 7.70 0.77
CA LEU A 191 2.31 6.40 0.54
C LEU A 191 3.07 5.97 1.80
N SER A 192 2.85 4.75 2.27
CA SER A 192 3.72 4.09 3.27
C SER A 192 3.73 2.59 3.01
N GLY A 193 4.91 2.00 2.90
CA GLY A 193 5.08 0.60 2.52
C GLY A 193 4.36 0.29 1.20
N TYR A 194 3.36 -0.59 1.30
CA TYR A 194 2.52 -1.04 0.17
C TYR A 194 1.09 -0.50 0.27
N ARG A 195 0.90 0.63 0.95
CA ARG A 195 -0.39 1.28 1.16
C ARG A 195 -0.36 2.67 0.52
N LEU A 196 -1.35 2.96 -0.31
CA LEU A 196 -1.51 4.27 -0.93
C LEU A 196 -2.90 4.82 -0.63
N ALA A 197 -2.94 5.93 0.10
CA ALA A 197 -4.16 6.64 0.40
C ALA A 197 -4.31 7.87 -0.47
N LEU A 198 -5.35 7.92 -1.30
CA LEU A 198 -5.73 9.13 -2.02
C LEU A 198 -6.67 9.94 -1.12
N VAL A 199 -6.41 11.23 -0.94
CA VAL A 199 -7.19 12.08 -0.05
C VAL A 199 -7.63 13.31 -0.82
N ASN A 200 -8.95 13.43 -1.00
CA ASN A 200 -9.60 14.67 -1.41
C ASN A 200 -10.27 15.33 -0.22
N SER A 201 -10.54 16.62 -0.31
CA SER A 201 -11.21 17.36 0.76
C SER A 201 -12.41 18.16 0.29
N MET A 202 -13.32 18.45 1.21
CA MET A 202 -14.39 19.42 1.03
C MET A 202 -14.61 20.22 2.32
N LEU A 203 -15.30 21.36 2.21
CA LEU A 203 -15.63 22.21 3.34
C LEU A 203 -17.16 22.27 3.46
N LEU A 204 -17.70 21.81 4.58
CA LEU A 204 -19.13 21.83 4.84
C LEU A 204 -19.41 22.46 6.20
N PRO A 205 -20.51 23.22 6.37
CA PRO A 205 -20.92 23.74 7.67
C PRO A 205 -21.00 22.64 8.73
N LYS A 206 -20.84 23.03 10.01
CA LYS A 206 -21.07 22.14 11.15
C LYS A 206 -22.46 21.53 11.11
N GLY A 207 -22.60 20.36 11.74
CA GLY A 207 -23.88 19.66 11.86
C GLY A 207 -23.74 18.17 11.57
N ALA A 208 -24.86 17.46 11.70
CA ALA A 208 -24.95 16.04 11.37
C ALA A 208 -25.33 15.85 9.90
N TYR A 209 -24.53 15.06 9.18
CA TYR A 209 -24.75 14.70 7.79
C TYR A 209 -24.98 13.20 7.69
N ALA A 210 -26.04 12.80 7.01
CA ALA A 210 -26.31 11.40 6.71
C ALA A 210 -25.63 11.01 5.38
N TRP A 211 -24.77 9.99 5.42
CA TRP A 211 -24.14 9.41 4.22
C TRP A 211 -24.97 8.23 3.71
N ASP A 212 -25.48 8.34 2.49
CA ASP A 212 -26.30 7.31 1.84
C ASP A 212 -25.51 6.40 0.86
N GLY A 213 -24.19 6.59 0.74
CA GLY A 213 -23.34 5.91 -0.24
C GLY A 213 -23.08 6.70 -1.52
N ARG A 214 -23.78 7.81 -1.74
CA ARG A 214 -23.64 8.68 -2.91
C ARG A 214 -23.56 10.16 -2.54
N THR A 215 -24.35 10.62 -1.58
CA THR A 215 -24.47 12.02 -1.17
C THR A 215 -24.46 12.17 0.36
N LEU A 216 -23.96 13.32 0.82
CA LEU A 216 -24.09 13.79 2.20
C LEU A 216 -25.34 14.64 2.32
N ASN A 217 -26.29 14.21 3.15
CA ASN A 217 -27.58 14.87 3.33
C ASN A 217 -27.63 15.65 4.65
N HIS A 218 -27.99 16.93 4.60
CA HIS A 218 -28.13 17.79 5.77
C HIS A 218 -29.18 18.87 5.53
N GLY A 219 -30.16 19.01 6.44
CA GLY A 219 -31.19 20.06 6.37
C GLY A 219 -31.97 20.08 5.04
N GLY A 220 -32.27 18.91 4.47
CA GLY A 220 -32.96 18.78 3.18
C GLY A 220 -32.09 19.07 1.95
N ARG A 221 -30.78 19.33 2.12
CA ARG A 221 -29.83 19.52 1.02
C ARG A 221 -28.93 18.30 0.89
N ALA A 222 -28.72 17.85 -0.34
CA ALA A 222 -27.79 16.78 -0.70
C ALA A 222 -26.53 17.37 -1.33
N VAL A 223 -25.35 16.97 -0.86
CA VAL A 223 -24.06 17.38 -1.42
C VAL A 223 -23.26 16.16 -1.84
N ALA A 224 -22.86 16.11 -3.11
CA ALA A 224 -22.02 15.03 -3.61
C ALA A 224 -20.54 15.28 -3.25
N PRO A 225 -19.82 14.28 -2.72
CA PRO A 225 -18.38 14.38 -2.51
C PRO A 225 -17.63 14.31 -3.86
N PRO A 226 -16.35 14.73 -3.90
CA PRO A 226 -15.48 14.51 -5.05
C PRO A 226 -15.44 13.03 -5.46
N GLN A 227 -15.59 12.75 -6.76
CA GLN A 227 -15.61 11.38 -7.26
C GLN A 227 -14.20 10.79 -7.28
N LEU A 228 -13.84 10.03 -6.24
CA LEU A 228 -12.51 9.45 -6.09
C LEU A 228 -12.43 7.98 -6.51
N ALA A 229 -13.56 7.25 -6.57
CA ALA A 229 -13.58 5.81 -6.80
C ALA A 229 -12.90 5.39 -8.11
N ARG A 230 -13.21 6.09 -9.21
CA ARG A 230 -12.58 5.84 -10.52
C ARG A 230 -11.07 6.06 -10.49
N VAL A 231 -10.63 7.09 -9.77
CA VAL A 231 -9.21 7.42 -9.62
C VAL A 231 -8.50 6.37 -8.78
N VAL A 232 -9.12 5.87 -7.70
CA VAL A 232 -8.58 4.77 -6.90
C VAL A 232 -8.39 3.52 -7.75
N TRP A 233 -9.38 3.13 -8.54
CA TRP A 233 -9.24 1.95 -9.42
C TRP A 233 -8.13 2.14 -10.45
N ALA A 234 -8.03 3.30 -11.08
CA ALA A 234 -6.93 3.58 -12.01
C ALA A 234 -5.56 3.53 -11.33
N MET A 235 -5.44 4.10 -10.12
CA MET A 235 -4.20 4.04 -9.34
C MET A 235 -3.87 2.60 -8.92
N GLN A 236 -4.86 1.80 -8.56
CA GLN A 236 -4.70 0.38 -8.24
C GLN A 236 -4.21 -0.43 -9.45
N ASP A 237 -4.67 -0.11 -10.65
CA ASP A 237 -4.20 -0.74 -11.90
C ASP A 237 -2.76 -0.33 -12.25
N ILE A 238 -2.39 0.93 -11.99
CA ILE A 238 -1.03 1.47 -12.24
C ILE A 238 -0.01 0.92 -11.25
N PHE A 239 -0.44 0.68 -10.01
CA PHE A 239 0.37 0.20 -8.89
C PHE A 239 -0.23 -1.08 -8.30
N PRO A 240 -0.22 -2.21 -9.03
CA PRO A 240 -0.83 -3.47 -8.59
C PRO A 240 -0.19 -4.06 -7.32
N GLU A 241 1.02 -3.64 -6.97
CA GLU A 241 1.72 -4.00 -5.75
C GLU A 241 1.23 -3.24 -4.50
N LEU A 242 0.49 -2.15 -4.68
CA LEU A 242 -0.07 -1.36 -3.59
C LEU A 242 -1.51 -1.80 -3.31
N ASN A 243 -1.95 -1.61 -2.08
CA ASN A 243 -3.37 -1.50 -1.77
C ASN A 243 -3.74 -0.02 -1.80
N VAL A 244 -4.63 0.35 -2.70
CA VAL A 244 -5.06 1.73 -2.92
C VAL A 244 -6.48 1.94 -2.43
N THR A 245 -6.71 3.00 -1.67
CA THR A 245 -8.05 3.42 -1.22
C THR A 245 -8.15 4.93 -1.20
N GLY A 246 -9.39 5.43 -1.17
CA GLY A 246 -9.73 6.84 -1.19
C GLY A 246 -10.32 7.33 0.12
N TRP A 247 -10.07 8.59 0.44
CA TRP A 247 -10.70 9.31 1.54
C TRP A 247 -11.18 10.65 1.04
N THR A 248 -12.42 10.98 1.35
CA THR A 248 -12.90 12.37 1.29
C THR A 248 -13.01 12.87 2.71
N VAL A 249 -12.15 13.82 3.07
CA VAL A 249 -12.24 14.51 4.36
C VAL A 249 -13.17 15.71 4.25
N VAL A 250 -14.15 15.76 5.14
CA VAL A 250 -15.05 16.89 5.30
C VAL A 250 -14.52 17.75 6.45
N HIS A 251 -14.04 18.94 6.13
CA HIS A 251 -13.60 19.92 7.12
C HIS A 251 -14.76 20.81 7.55
N SER A 252 -14.85 21.10 8.85
CA SER A 252 -15.66 22.21 9.37
C SER A 252 -14.97 23.56 9.10
N PRO A 253 -15.67 24.67 8.82
CA PRO A 253 -15.06 25.98 8.54
C PRO A 253 -14.13 26.47 9.66
N ASP A 254 -14.51 26.24 10.91
CA ASP A 254 -13.73 26.66 12.10
C ASP A 254 -12.53 25.75 12.41
N GLY A 255 -12.42 24.59 11.74
CA GLY A 255 -11.31 23.65 11.91
C GLY A 255 -11.47 22.69 13.08
N ASN A 256 -12.65 22.59 13.69
CA ASN A 256 -12.94 21.51 14.63
C ASN A 256 -12.80 20.15 13.90
N LEU A 257 -12.00 19.24 14.47
CA LEU A 257 -11.67 17.96 13.84
C LEU A 257 -12.81 16.94 13.89
N HIS A 258 -13.72 17.07 14.86
CA HIS A 258 -14.83 16.16 15.06
C HIS A 258 -16.12 16.62 14.37
N GLU A 259 -16.08 17.79 13.75
CA GLU A 259 -17.19 18.37 12.97
C GLU A 259 -16.84 18.45 11.48
N PRO A 260 -17.82 18.28 10.59
CA PRO A 260 -19.19 17.82 10.88
C PRO A 260 -19.23 16.36 11.36
N VAL A 261 -20.34 15.97 12.00
CA VAL A 261 -20.61 14.55 12.31
C VAL A 261 -21.16 13.88 11.05
N ILE A 262 -20.61 12.73 10.69
CA ILE A 262 -21.02 11.97 9.51
C ILE A 262 -21.60 10.64 9.98
N ASP A 263 -22.91 10.51 9.83
CA ASP A 263 -23.65 9.31 10.15
C ASP A 263 -23.69 8.39 8.94
N HIS A 264 -22.99 7.27 9.04
CA HIS A 264 -23.05 6.23 8.03
C HIS A 264 -24.27 5.35 8.31
N HIS A 265 -25.25 5.35 7.40
CA HIS A 265 -26.33 4.37 7.49
C HIS A 265 -25.74 2.94 7.43
N ARG A 266 -26.29 2.02 8.24
CA ARG A 266 -25.89 0.60 8.23
C ARG A 266 -26.05 0.06 6.82
N ARG A 267 -24.93 -0.34 6.21
CA ARG A 267 -24.93 -0.97 4.90
C ARG A 267 -25.19 -2.47 4.98
N PRO A 268 -25.74 -3.07 3.91
CA PRO A 268 -25.74 -4.50 3.75
C PRO A 268 -24.29 -5.03 3.76
N ALA A 269 -24.08 -6.16 4.43
CA ALA A 269 -22.76 -6.78 4.56
C ALA A 269 -22.16 -7.09 3.18
N GLY A 270 -20.90 -6.72 2.96
CA GLY A 270 -20.12 -7.10 1.77
C GLY A 270 -19.79 -5.99 0.76
N ALA A 271 -20.32 -4.77 0.92
CA ALA A 271 -19.95 -3.65 0.05
C ALA A 271 -18.58 -3.06 0.45
N LEU A 272 -17.52 -3.43 -0.27
CA LEU A 272 -16.19 -2.81 -0.14
C LEU A 272 -16.27 -1.35 -0.57
N GLU A 273 -16.28 -0.42 0.39
CA GLU A 273 -16.18 1.00 0.08
C GLU A 273 -14.72 1.32 -0.22
N THR A 274 -14.43 1.47 -1.51
CA THR A 274 -13.10 1.89 -2.00
C THR A 274 -12.78 3.34 -1.59
N VAL A 275 -13.78 4.11 -1.18
CA VAL A 275 -13.66 5.50 -0.74
C VAL A 275 -14.41 5.72 0.57
N GLN A 276 -13.72 6.21 1.60
CA GLN A 276 -14.32 6.56 2.88
C GLN A 276 -14.66 8.05 2.94
N ILE A 277 -15.83 8.40 3.47
CA ILE A 277 -16.24 9.78 3.71
C ILE A 277 -16.18 10.04 5.22
N VAL A 278 -15.32 10.94 5.67
CA VAL A 278 -15.02 11.10 7.09
C VAL A 278 -14.80 12.56 7.48
N ASN A 279 -14.98 12.88 8.75
CA ASN A 279 -14.49 14.14 9.30
C ASN A 279 -12.96 14.08 9.51
N ALA A 280 -12.37 15.20 9.92
CA ALA A 280 -10.92 15.32 9.99
C ALA A 280 -10.28 14.38 11.04
N ALA A 281 -10.93 14.18 12.19
CA ALA A 281 -10.49 13.22 13.21
C ALA A 281 -10.57 11.78 12.71
N GLY A 282 -11.67 11.42 12.04
CA GLY A 282 -11.86 10.12 11.40
C GLY A 282 -10.81 9.84 10.34
N MET A 283 -10.44 10.84 9.52
CA MET A 283 -9.36 10.73 8.55
C MET A 283 -8.02 10.44 9.22
N VAL A 284 -7.63 11.18 10.27
CA VAL A 284 -6.36 10.94 10.96
C VAL A 284 -6.28 9.53 11.52
N ARG A 285 -7.33 9.09 12.22
CA ARG A 285 -7.38 7.75 12.80
C ARG A 285 -7.34 6.68 11.72
N GLY A 286 -8.22 6.77 10.73
CA GLY A 286 -8.33 5.80 9.64
C GLY A 286 -7.07 5.71 8.79
N LEU A 287 -6.42 6.84 8.49
CA LEU A 287 -5.16 6.83 7.74
C LEU A 287 -4.01 6.20 8.54
N LYS A 288 -3.92 6.47 9.85
CA LYS A 288 -2.90 5.79 10.69
C LYS A 288 -3.11 4.29 10.71
N GLU A 289 -4.35 3.84 10.95
CA GLU A 289 -4.71 2.42 10.94
C GLU A 289 -4.37 1.78 9.58
N PHE A 290 -4.79 2.42 8.48
CA PHE A 290 -4.55 1.92 7.14
C PHE A 290 -3.06 1.86 6.77
N LEU A 291 -2.31 2.96 6.94
CA LEU A 291 -0.90 3.06 6.55
C LEU A 291 0.01 2.23 7.46
N ALA A 292 -0.36 2.04 8.72
CA ALA A 292 0.35 1.15 9.64
C ALA A 292 0.03 -0.34 9.40
N SER A 293 -0.98 -0.64 8.60
CA SER A 293 -1.34 -2.01 8.26
C SER A 293 -0.53 -2.56 7.08
N GLY A 294 -0.41 -3.88 7.01
CA GLY A 294 0.28 -4.57 5.93
C GLY A 294 1.67 -5.07 6.35
N PRO A 295 2.41 -5.70 5.43
CA PRO A 295 3.58 -6.49 5.79
C PRO A 295 4.84 -5.68 6.10
N ALA A 296 4.93 -4.42 5.63
CA ALA A 296 6.11 -3.57 5.83
C ALA A 296 5.77 -2.07 5.90
N PRO A 297 5.08 -1.62 6.96
CA PRO A 297 4.58 -0.24 7.07
C PRO A 297 5.68 0.82 7.19
N ASN A 298 6.88 0.47 7.65
CA ASN A 298 8.04 1.40 7.73
C ASN A 298 8.86 1.48 6.42
N THR A 299 8.38 0.90 5.32
CA THR A 299 9.09 0.89 4.05
C THR A 299 8.79 2.12 3.20
N VAL A 300 9.82 2.68 2.56
CA VAL A 300 9.72 3.68 1.50
C VAL A 300 10.03 2.99 0.17
N ASN A 301 8.99 2.68 -0.59
CA ASN A 301 9.12 2.05 -1.90
C ASN A 301 9.59 3.09 -2.94
N ILE A 302 10.87 3.05 -3.30
CA ILE A 302 11.53 4.02 -4.16
C ILE A 302 11.00 4.00 -5.60
N PRO A 303 10.80 2.84 -6.26
CA PRO A 303 10.18 2.80 -7.58
C PRO A 303 8.79 3.44 -7.62
N VAL A 304 7.93 3.14 -6.64
CA VAL A 304 6.59 3.73 -6.55
C VAL A 304 6.67 5.23 -6.31
N LEU A 305 7.48 5.66 -5.34
CA LEU A 305 7.66 7.08 -5.02
C LEU A 305 8.19 7.85 -6.25
N ALA A 306 9.19 7.32 -6.95
CA ALA A 306 9.74 7.93 -8.15
C ALA A 306 8.67 8.12 -9.25
N ARG A 307 7.83 7.10 -9.48
CA ARG A 307 6.73 7.19 -10.45
C ARG A 307 5.69 8.23 -10.04
N LEU A 308 5.27 8.26 -8.77
CA LEU A 308 4.34 9.28 -8.26
C LEU A 308 4.91 10.70 -8.44
N LEU A 309 6.21 10.91 -8.17
CA LEU A 309 6.85 12.22 -8.30
C LEU A 309 7.05 12.68 -9.75
N ARG A 310 7.09 11.76 -10.72
CA ARG A 310 7.27 12.06 -12.15
C ARG A 310 5.96 12.13 -12.95
N GLY A 311 4.80 12.04 -12.30
CA GLY A 311 3.51 12.08 -12.99
C GLY A 311 3.03 10.74 -13.55
N MET A 312 3.52 9.62 -13.00
CA MET A 312 3.02 8.25 -13.23
C MET A 312 3.23 7.65 -14.63
N HIS A 313 4.19 8.17 -15.40
CA HIS A 313 4.62 7.60 -16.69
C HIS A 313 5.67 6.49 -16.53
#